data_AF-A0A1Q7G5L3-F1
#
_entry.id   AF-A0A1Q7G5L3-F1
#
_cell.length_a   1.000
_cell.length_b   1.000
_cell.length_c   1.000
_cell.angle_alpha   90.00
_cell.angle_beta   90.00
_cell.angle_gamma   90.00
#
_symmetry.space_group_name_H-M   'P 1'
#
loop_
_entity.id
_entity.type
_entity.pdbx_description
1 polymer ?
#
loop_
_entity_poly.entity_id
_entity_poly.type
_entity_poly.pdbx_seq_one_letter_code
_entity_poly.pdbx_strand_id
1 'polypeptide(L)'
;MAGFLDVLLRGLLLTCVSVAVGGIAWLRLVLRAEPYAKPDAATFASLRVVSIAAWLAAAVQGAIVLLLLGDLAARTGGLQLGLYLETTFARIALGRIVLGVVLGLVAARLAHRAAGRRAWAALAALGLSLVVSSAALSHAVARVSDRALLFAIDAAHQLAVAVWVGGLAHLTLHAVRGRDEADPRDGVVARRFSSMALGAVAALTATGATLTVMYVGDLAALVGTAYGVMILSKVVLLGAALVLAYANFRLVRRAAAASTARLARFVEVELGLGVTVLFAAASLTSLPPAVDVRADRATVAEVASRFAPAPPRLASPPIDELLRTADPLMAPPGERKPIERAWSEYNHHWAGLFVLAMGSLAVLERLGLRGGRHWPLALLGLATFLFIRNDPRAWPLGPTGFWESMTLPDVLQHRAFVLLIVAFGVFEWMVRTGRLRPRPWSYVFPLLCAVGGGLLLTHSHAMFSLKDEFLTEVAHAPLGTLGAFAGWARWLEVRLPEAGETPGWLWRACLVGVGLLLLFYRES
;
A
#
# COMPACT_ATOMS: atom_id res chain seq x y z
N MET A 1 -14.89 6.48 -8.71
CA MET A 1 -13.74 5.84 -9.41
C MET A 1 -12.51 6.75 -9.50
N ALA A 2 -12.65 8.02 -9.90
CA ALA A 2 -11.50 8.94 -10.06
C ALA A 2 -10.67 9.13 -8.76
N GLY A 3 -11.32 9.31 -7.59
CA GLY A 3 -10.61 9.47 -6.32
C GLY A 3 -9.72 8.27 -5.95
N PHE A 4 -10.24 7.05 -6.06
CA PHE A 4 -9.45 5.84 -5.82
C PHE A 4 -8.25 5.73 -6.77
N LEU A 5 -8.45 6.00 -8.06
CA LEU A 5 -7.37 5.99 -9.04
C LEU A 5 -6.31 7.06 -8.74
N ASP A 6 -6.72 8.25 -8.28
CA ASP A 6 -5.80 9.30 -7.85
C ASP A 6 -4.91 8.84 -6.69
N VAL A 7 -5.46 8.17 -5.66
CA VAL A 7 -4.67 7.61 -4.55
C VAL A 7 -3.64 6.59 -5.04
N LEU A 8 -4.04 5.68 -5.94
CA LEU A 8 -3.12 4.69 -6.50
C LEU A 8 -1.99 5.33 -7.30
N LEU A 9 -2.30 6.31 -8.14
CA LEU A 9 -1.30 7.05 -8.91
C LEU A 9 -0.35 7.83 -7.99
N ARG A 10 -0.85 8.41 -6.90
CA ARG A 10 0.00 9.05 -5.87
C ARG A 10 0.93 8.06 -5.18
N GLY A 11 0.45 6.87 -4.81
CA GLY A 11 1.28 5.82 -4.22
C GLY A 11 2.40 5.38 -5.17
N LEU A 12 2.08 5.21 -6.46
CA LEU A 12 3.06 4.90 -7.50
C LEU A 12 4.05 6.06 -7.69
N LEU A 13 3.58 7.30 -7.71
CA LEU A 13 4.42 8.49 -7.84
C LEU A 13 5.41 8.60 -6.68
N LEU A 14 4.95 8.44 -5.43
CA LEU A 14 5.81 8.46 -4.24
C LEU A 14 6.86 7.36 -4.29
N THR A 15 6.49 6.17 -4.79
CA THR A 15 7.42 5.05 -5.00
C THR A 15 8.49 5.40 -6.04
N CYS A 16 8.10 5.94 -7.19
CA CYS A 16 9.02 6.32 -8.27
C CYS A 16 9.98 7.44 -7.84
N VAL A 17 9.46 8.48 -7.17
CA VAL A 17 10.28 9.56 -6.61
C VAL A 17 11.25 9.02 -5.57
N SER A 18 10.80 8.12 -4.69
CA SER A 18 11.65 7.48 -3.68
C SER A 18 12.80 6.70 -4.32
N VAL A 19 12.51 5.87 -5.33
CA VAL A 19 13.54 5.11 -6.06
C VAL A 19 14.53 6.04 -6.75
N ALA A 20 14.06 7.08 -7.44
CA ALA A 20 14.94 8.02 -8.13
C ALA A 20 15.85 8.80 -7.16
N VAL A 21 15.28 9.39 -6.11
CA VAL A 21 16.02 10.22 -5.15
C VAL A 21 16.91 9.37 -4.24
N GLY A 22 16.41 8.25 -3.74
CA GLY A 22 17.20 7.29 -2.96
C GLY A 22 18.32 6.67 -3.78
N GLY A 23 18.13 6.47 -5.09
CA GLY A 23 19.19 6.05 -6.00
C GLY A 23 20.33 7.06 -6.13
N ILE A 24 20.02 8.36 -6.09
CA ILE A 24 21.06 9.41 -6.05
C ILE A 24 21.85 9.33 -4.74
N ALA A 25 21.17 9.20 -3.60
CA ALA A 25 21.83 9.02 -2.31
C ALA A 25 22.69 7.74 -2.27
N TRP A 26 22.17 6.64 -2.79
CA TRP A 26 22.89 5.38 -2.96
C TRP A 26 24.18 5.54 -3.78
N LEU A 27 24.09 6.18 -4.95
CA LEU A 27 25.24 6.45 -5.82
C LEU A 27 26.32 7.29 -5.11
N ARG A 28 25.91 8.31 -4.36
CA ARG A 28 26.84 9.26 -3.71
C ARG A 28 27.42 8.74 -2.39
N LEU A 29 26.61 8.10 -1.56
CA LEU A 29 26.95 7.74 -0.18
C LEU A 29 27.39 6.27 -0.04
N VAL A 30 26.80 5.37 -0.83
CA VAL A 30 27.06 3.92 -0.74
C VAL A 30 28.11 3.49 -1.77
N LEU A 31 27.82 3.65 -3.06
CA LEU A 31 28.75 3.30 -4.13
C LEU A 31 29.92 4.29 -4.23
N ARG A 32 29.73 5.53 -3.76
CA ARG A 32 30.71 6.62 -3.86
C ARG A 32 31.20 6.84 -5.30
N ALA A 33 30.26 6.88 -6.25
CA ALA A 33 30.57 7.09 -7.66
C ALA A 33 31.45 8.34 -7.85
N GLU A 34 32.60 8.19 -8.50
CA GLU A 34 33.56 9.27 -8.66
C GLU A 34 33.20 10.19 -9.84
N PRO A 35 33.24 11.52 -9.66
CA PRO A 35 33.18 12.44 -10.79
C PRO A 35 34.33 12.19 -11.76
N TYR A 36 34.09 12.45 -13.05
CA TYR A 36 35.05 12.27 -14.16
C TYR A 36 35.44 10.82 -14.49
N ALA A 37 35.03 9.84 -13.68
CA ALA A 37 35.17 8.43 -14.01
C ALA A 37 34.00 7.93 -14.89
N LYS A 38 34.27 6.94 -15.74
CA LYS A 38 33.21 6.21 -16.46
C LYS A 38 32.46 5.31 -15.46
N PRO A 39 31.12 5.26 -15.48
CA PRO A 39 30.36 4.39 -14.58
C PRO A 39 30.74 2.92 -14.75
N ASP A 40 31.00 2.24 -13.63
CA ASP A 40 31.08 0.78 -13.58
C ASP A 40 29.68 0.15 -13.73
N ALA A 41 29.61 -1.19 -13.76
CA ALA A 41 28.36 -1.90 -14.00
C ALA A 41 27.27 -1.62 -12.92
N ALA A 42 27.67 -1.47 -11.66
CA ALA A 42 26.76 -1.18 -10.55
C ALA A 42 26.24 0.26 -10.58
N THR A 43 27.13 1.22 -10.86
CA THR A 43 26.81 2.63 -11.05
C THR A 43 25.92 2.83 -12.27
N PHE A 44 26.22 2.16 -13.39
CA PHE A 44 25.40 2.15 -14.59
C PHE A 44 23.98 1.64 -14.32
N ALA A 45 23.86 0.47 -13.67
CA ALA A 45 22.56 -0.10 -13.35
C ALA A 45 21.73 0.82 -12.44
N SER A 46 22.37 1.41 -11.44
CA SER A 46 21.72 2.36 -10.54
C SER A 46 21.29 3.64 -11.27
N LEU A 47 22.14 4.25 -12.10
CA LEU A 47 21.76 5.44 -12.89
C LEU A 47 20.64 5.14 -13.88
N ARG A 48 20.62 3.94 -14.49
CA ARG A 48 19.52 3.50 -15.36
C ARG A 48 18.21 3.38 -14.60
N VAL A 49 18.22 2.82 -13.40
CA VAL A 49 17.01 2.74 -12.55
C VAL A 49 16.56 4.10 -12.06
N VAL A 50 17.48 5.00 -11.68
CA VAL A 50 17.16 6.40 -11.37
C VAL A 50 16.49 7.08 -12.56
N SER A 51 17.02 6.87 -13.77
CA SER A 51 16.45 7.44 -15.00
C SER A 51 15.03 6.92 -15.26
N ILE A 52 14.84 5.59 -15.25
CA ILE A 52 13.52 4.97 -15.46
C ILE A 52 12.51 5.44 -14.42
N ALA A 53 12.90 5.47 -13.15
CA ALA A 53 12.03 5.91 -12.07
C ALA A 53 11.65 7.40 -12.20
N ALA A 54 12.58 8.26 -12.64
CA ALA A 54 12.29 9.67 -12.89
C ALA A 54 11.34 9.88 -14.09
N TRP A 55 11.52 9.14 -15.18
CA TRP A 55 10.60 9.14 -16.32
C TRP A 55 9.21 8.62 -15.95
N LEU A 56 9.15 7.54 -15.18
CA LEU A 56 7.89 6.99 -14.70
C LEU A 56 7.19 7.95 -13.74
N ALA A 57 7.93 8.63 -12.85
CA ALA A 57 7.37 9.67 -11.99
C ALA A 57 6.76 10.82 -12.83
N ALA A 58 7.43 11.26 -13.90
CA ALA A 58 6.89 12.27 -14.79
C ALA A 58 5.62 11.79 -15.53
N ALA A 59 5.62 10.55 -16.04
CA ALA A 59 4.46 9.97 -16.72
C ALA A 59 3.25 9.82 -15.78
N VAL A 60 3.48 9.32 -14.57
CA VAL A 60 2.44 9.14 -13.54
C VAL A 60 1.91 10.50 -13.08
N GLN A 61 2.77 11.51 -12.90
CA GLN A 61 2.33 12.87 -12.62
C GLN A 61 1.46 13.43 -13.76
N GLY A 62 1.82 13.16 -15.01
CA GLY A 62 0.99 13.48 -16.18
C GLY A 62 -0.36 12.79 -16.15
N ALA A 63 -0.41 11.49 -15.79
CA ALA A 63 -1.66 10.76 -15.64
C ALA A 63 -2.56 11.35 -14.54
N ILE A 64 -1.99 11.78 -13.41
CA ILE A 64 -2.74 12.50 -12.35
C ILE A 64 -3.32 13.81 -12.89
N VAL A 65 -2.52 14.61 -13.63
CA VAL A 65 -3.00 15.86 -14.23
C VAL A 65 -4.17 15.59 -15.19
N LEU A 66 -4.05 14.59 -16.06
CA LEU A 66 -5.10 14.21 -17.00
C LEU A 66 -6.36 13.70 -16.28
N LEU A 67 -6.19 12.90 -15.22
CA LEU A 67 -7.30 12.40 -14.41
C LEU A 67 -8.07 13.55 -13.76
N LEU A 68 -7.38 14.50 -13.16
CA LEU A 68 -7.99 15.66 -12.50
C LEU A 68 -8.65 16.62 -13.50
N LEU A 69 -8.04 16.83 -14.67
CA LEU A 69 -8.65 17.60 -15.76
C LEU A 69 -9.92 16.90 -16.29
N GLY A 70 -9.90 15.58 -16.42
CA GLY A 70 -11.07 14.79 -16.82
C GLY A 70 -12.21 14.86 -15.80
N ASP A 71 -11.90 14.75 -14.50
CA ASP A 71 -12.88 14.89 -13.42
C ASP A 71 -13.47 16.32 -13.40
N LEU A 72 -12.63 17.34 -13.53
CA LEU A 72 -13.09 18.73 -13.62
C LEU A 72 -13.98 18.96 -14.85
N ALA A 73 -13.61 18.40 -16.00
CA ALA A 73 -14.41 18.53 -17.22
C ALA A 73 -15.77 17.84 -17.10
N ALA A 74 -15.81 16.66 -16.48
CA ALA A 74 -17.05 15.94 -16.21
C ALA A 74 -17.98 16.73 -15.28
N ARG A 75 -17.44 17.42 -14.26
CA ARG A 75 -18.22 18.22 -13.30
C ARG A 75 -18.71 19.56 -13.86
N THR A 76 -17.96 20.14 -14.80
CA THR A 76 -18.24 21.50 -15.31
C THR A 76 -18.82 21.51 -16.73
N GLY A 77 -18.95 20.34 -17.37
CA GLY A 77 -19.50 20.21 -18.72
C GLY A 77 -18.54 20.59 -19.85
N GLY A 78 -17.23 20.73 -19.59
CA GLY A 78 -16.24 21.08 -20.60
C GLY A 78 -14.81 21.19 -20.06
N LEU A 79 -13.80 21.17 -20.94
CA LEU A 79 -12.40 21.25 -20.52
C LEU A 79 -12.03 22.64 -19.98
N GLN A 80 -11.75 22.73 -18.69
CA GLN A 80 -11.42 23.98 -17.98
C GLN A 80 -9.90 24.21 -17.84
N LEU A 81 -9.16 24.22 -18.95
CA LEU A 81 -7.69 24.30 -18.90
C LEU A 81 -7.18 25.61 -18.28
N GLY A 82 -7.81 26.75 -18.58
CA GLY A 82 -7.42 28.06 -18.04
C GLY A 82 -7.52 28.09 -16.51
N LEU A 83 -8.70 27.75 -15.98
CA LEU A 83 -8.94 27.68 -14.52
C LEU A 83 -7.99 26.70 -13.84
N TYR A 84 -7.70 25.56 -14.46
CA TYR A 84 -6.75 24.60 -13.90
C TYR A 84 -5.34 25.20 -13.78
N LEU A 85 -4.83 25.82 -14.85
CA LEU A 85 -3.47 26.39 -14.90
C LEU A 85 -3.26 27.58 -13.95
N GLU A 86 -4.32 28.28 -13.57
CA GLU A 86 -4.28 29.33 -12.54
C GLU A 86 -3.97 28.77 -11.14
N THR A 87 -4.28 27.50 -10.88
CA THR A 87 -4.04 26.89 -9.58
C THR A 87 -2.53 26.71 -9.31
N THR A 88 -2.12 26.97 -8.06
CA THR A 88 -0.76 26.66 -7.60
C THR A 88 -0.47 25.16 -7.71
N PHE A 89 -1.48 24.31 -7.50
CA PHE A 89 -1.38 22.87 -7.69
C PHE A 89 -0.94 22.50 -9.11
N ALA A 90 -1.62 23.03 -10.13
CA ALA A 90 -1.30 22.73 -11.52
C ALA A 90 0.11 23.17 -11.90
N ARG A 91 0.51 24.39 -11.51
CA ARG A 91 1.85 24.91 -11.81
C ARG A 91 2.95 24.04 -11.21
N ILE A 92 2.79 23.60 -9.95
CA ILE A 92 3.74 22.70 -9.30
C ILE A 92 3.71 21.30 -9.95
N ALA A 93 2.53 20.76 -10.26
CA ALA A 93 2.37 19.46 -10.91
C ALA A 93 3.04 19.42 -12.30
N LEU A 94 2.89 20.49 -13.10
CA LEU A 94 3.57 20.63 -14.38
C LEU A 94 5.09 20.78 -14.20
N GLY A 95 5.52 21.58 -13.22
CA GLY A 95 6.93 21.69 -12.86
C GLY A 95 7.55 20.34 -12.48
N ARG A 96 6.81 19.49 -11.76
CA ARG A 96 7.24 18.13 -11.41
C ARG A 96 7.44 17.22 -12.63
N ILE A 97 6.58 17.33 -13.64
CA ILE A 97 6.76 16.60 -14.91
C ILE A 97 8.09 17.01 -15.53
N VAL A 98 8.35 18.31 -15.65
CA VAL A 98 9.61 18.83 -16.20
C VAL A 98 10.81 18.37 -15.36
N LEU A 99 10.74 18.47 -14.03
CA LEU A 99 11.80 18.00 -13.14
C LEU A 99 12.09 16.51 -13.32
N GLY A 100 11.07 15.67 -13.41
CA GLY A 100 11.21 14.22 -13.63
C GLY A 100 11.83 13.90 -14.99
N VAL A 101 11.39 14.57 -16.05
CA VAL A 101 11.96 14.44 -17.41
C VAL A 101 13.44 14.84 -17.42
N VAL A 102 13.77 16.01 -16.89
CA VAL A 102 15.15 16.53 -16.86
C VAL A 102 16.04 15.63 -15.99
N LEU A 103 15.55 15.19 -14.83
CA LEU A 103 16.26 14.23 -13.98
C LEU A 103 16.54 12.92 -14.73
N GLY A 104 15.53 12.39 -15.43
CA GLY A 104 15.63 11.19 -16.25
C GLY A 104 16.70 11.31 -17.34
N LEU A 105 16.72 12.44 -18.06
CA LEU A 105 17.73 12.74 -19.09
C LEU A 105 19.14 12.87 -18.51
N VAL A 106 19.30 13.60 -17.40
CA VAL A 106 20.60 13.77 -16.74
C VAL A 106 21.13 12.42 -16.24
N ALA A 107 20.29 11.62 -15.58
CA ALA A 107 20.67 10.29 -15.11
C ALA A 107 21.06 9.35 -16.26
N ALA A 108 20.30 9.35 -17.36
CA ALA A 108 20.63 8.57 -18.57
C ALA A 108 21.97 9.01 -19.17
N ARG A 109 22.21 10.32 -19.28
CA ARG A 109 23.49 10.85 -19.78
C ARG A 109 24.66 10.42 -18.89
N LEU A 110 24.50 10.52 -17.58
CA LEU A 110 25.51 10.09 -16.60
C LEU A 110 25.76 8.59 -16.67
N ALA A 111 24.77 7.77 -17.01
CA ALA A 111 24.95 6.32 -17.13
C ALA A 111 25.93 5.96 -18.26
N HIS A 112 25.95 6.72 -19.35
CA HIS A 112 26.74 6.38 -20.55
C HIS A 112 28.05 7.16 -20.69
N ARG A 113 28.26 8.24 -19.93
CA ARG A 113 29.42 9.13 -20.10
C ARG A 113 30.01 9.55 -18.75
N ALA A 114 31.33 9.70 -18.71
CA ALA A 114 32.01 10.36 -17.61
C ALA A 114 31.47 11.79 -17.46
N ALA A 115 31.18 12.19 -16.22
CA ALA A 115 30.54 13.46 -15.93
C ALA A 115 31.25 14.17 -14.78
N GLY A 116 31.47 15.48 -14.93
CA GLY A 116 32.13 16.29 -13.91
C GLY A 116 31.25 16.61 -12.70
N ARG A 117 31.84 17.27 -11.70
CA ARG A 117 31.16 17.60 -10.42
C ARG A 117 29.85 18.36 -10.59
N ARG A 118 29.78 19.27 -11.57
CA ARG A 118 28.57 20.07 -11.85
C ARG A 118 27.37 19.21 -12.26
N ALA A 119 27.59 18.15 -13.05
CA ALA A 119 26.51 17.29 -13.51
C ALA A 119 25.96 16.40 -12.37
N TRP A 120 26.84 15.94 -11.48
CA TRP A 120 26.45 15.24 -10.25
C TRP A 120 25.71 16.17 -9.27
N ALA A 121 26.14 17.43 -9.15
CA ALA A 121 25.44 18.43 -8.35
C ALA A 121 24.05 18.75 -8.94
N ALA A 122 23.94 18.86 -10.26
CA ALA A 122 22.66 19.05 -10.95
C ALA A 122 21.72 17.86 -10.71
N LEU A 123 22.23 16.61 -10.79
CA LEU A 123 21.45 15.41 -10.48
C LEU A 123 20.88 15.47 -9.05
N ALA A 124 21.72 15.82 -8.07
CA ALA A 124 21.31 15.94 -6.67
C ALA A 124 20.30 17.08 -6.45
N ALA A 125 20.53 18.25 -7.07
CA ALA A 125 19.62 19.39 -7.00
C ALA A 125 18.24 19.06 -7.58
N LEU A 126 18.18 18.40 -8.75
CA LEU A 126 16.93 17.96 -9.37
C LEU A 126 16.18 16.97 -8.48
N GLY A 127 16.89 16.00 -7.89
CA GLY A 127 16.30 15.06 -6.94
C GLY A 127 15.72 15.77 -5.71
N LEU A 128 16.45 16.73 -5.14
CA LEU A 128 15.96 17.54 -4.02
C LEU A 128 14.75 18.39 -4.41
N SER A 129 14.76 19.00 -5.60
CA SER A 129 13.63 19.78 -6.12
C SER A 129 12.36 18.93 -6.27
N LEU A 130 12.48 17.65 -6.67
CA LEU A 130 11.32 16.73 -6.69
C LEU A 130 10.75 16.50 -5.29
N VAL A 131 11.59 16.34 -4.26
CA VAL A 131 11.12 16.21 -2.87
C VAL A 131 10.45 17.50 -2.39
N VAL A 132 11.10 18.65 -2.60
CA VAL A 132 10.57 19.96 -2.21
C VAL A 132 9.23 20.25 -2.88
N SER A 133 9.10 19.91 -4.17
CA SER A 133 7.82 20.03 -4.90
C SER A 133 6.74 19.08 -4.39
N SER A 134 7.10 18.00 -3.68
CA SER A 134 6.16 17.08 -3.03
C SER A 134 5.62 17.63 -1.73
N ALA A 135 6.49 18.24 -0.90
CA ALA A 135 6.05 19.02 0.24
C ALA A 135 5.19 20.23 -0.17
N ALA A 136 5.43 20.80 -1.35
CA ALA A 136 4.65 21.92 -1.86
C ALA A 136 3.20 21.56 -2.28
N LEU A 137 2.92 20.27 -2.45
CA LEU A 137 1.58 19.74 -2.75
C LEU A 137 0.93 19.07 -1.53
N SER A 138 1.56 19.15 -0.34
CA SER A 138 1.04 18.54 0.87
C SER A 138 0.19 19.52 1.70
N HIS A 139 -0.41 18.99 2.78
CA HIS A 139 -1.16 19.78 3.76
C HIS A 139 -0.35 20.93 4.35
N ALA A 140 1.00 20.86 4.35
CA ALA A 140 1.86 21.89 4.91
C ALA A 140 1.63 23.28 4.29
N VAL A 141 1.48 23.36 2.97
CA VAL A 141 1.28 24.64 2.26
C VAL A 141 -0.08 25.26 2.55
N ALA A 142 -1.08 24.43 2.85
CA ALA A 142 -2.44 24.89 3.18
C ALA A 142 -2.56 25.43 4.62
N ARG A 143 -1.56 25.22 5.49
CA ARG A 143 -1.63 25.68 6.89
C ARG A 143 -1.54 27.21 7.00
N VAL A 144 -2.31 27.75 7.95
CA VAL A 144 -2.30 29.17 8.31
C VAL A 144 -1.14 29.48 9.27
N SER A 145 -0.97 28.65 10.30
CA SER A 145 0.12 28.72 11.27
C SER A 145 1.22 27.71 10.95
N ASP A 146 2.46 28.02 11.32
CA ASP A 146 3.63 27.13 11.23
C ASP A 146 3.96 26.59 9.83
N ARG A 147 3.40 27.20 8.78
CA ARG A 147 3.52 26.75 7.38
C ARG A 147 4.96 26.43 6.97
N ALA A 148 5.90 27.34 7.23
CA ALA A 148 7.30 27.17 6.83
C ALA A 148 7.97 26.01 7.59
N LEU A 149 7.67 25.87 8.88
CA LEU A 149 8.19 24.80 9.72
C LEU A 149 7.63 23.45 9.27
N LEU A 150 6.31 23.33 9.10
CA LEU A 150 5.65 22.11 8.65
C LEU A 150 6.10 21.71 7.24
N PHE A 151 6.31 22.68 6.35
CA PHE A 151 6.87 22.45 5.03
C PHE A 151 8.28 21.87 5.10
N ALA A 152 9.14 22.44 5.95
CA ALA A 152 10.50 21.95 6.13
C ALA A 152 10.54 20.54 6.74
N ILE A 153 9.71 20.28 7.75
CA ILE A 153 9.60 18.96 8.39
C ILE A 153 9.05 17.92 7.40
N ASP A 154 8.02 18.25 6.63
CA ASP A 154 7.44 17.37 5.61
C ASP A 154 8.44 17.08 4.48
N ALA A 155 9.16 18.09 3.98
CA ALA A 155 10.23 17.89 3.00
C ALA A 155 11.35 16.99 3.56
N ALA A 156 11.75 17.18 4.83
CA ALA A 156 12.73 16.34 5.49
C ALA A 156 12.22 14.90 5.69
N HIS A 157 10.94 14.73 6.05
CA HIS A 157 10.28 13.43 6.18
C HIS A 157 10.30 12.68 4.85
N GLN A 158 9.85 13.32 3.77
CA GLN A 158 9.81 12.72 2.44
C GLN A 158 11.21 12.43 1.88
N LEU A 159 12.21 13.27 2.15
CA LEU A 159 13.60 12.98 1.82
C LEU A 159 14.11 11.74 2.57
N ALA A 160 13.83 11.63 3.86
CA ALA A 160 14.20 10.49 4.67
C ALA A 160 13.56 9.19 4.17
N VAL A 161 12.26 9.21 3.82
CA VAL A 161 11.58 8.09 3.16
C VAL A 161 12.27 7.71 1.86
N ALA A 162 12.53 8.70 0.99
CA ALA A 162 13.13 8.46 -0.31
C ALA A 162 14.53 7.83 -0.20
N VAL A 163 15.37 8.34 0.70
CA VAL A 163 16.71 7.81 0.96
C VAL A 163 16.65 6.38 1.49
N TRP A 164 15.72 6.08 2.40
CA TRP A 164 15.59 4.73 2.97
C TRP A 164 14.98 3.73 1.97
N VAL A 165 13.75 3.97 1.52
CA VAL A 165 13.01 3.04 0.63
C VAL A 165 13.67 2.95 -0.74
N GLY A 166 14.10 4.07 -1.33
CA GLY A 166 14.86 4.05 -2.57
C GLY A 166 16.23 3.39 -2.41
N GLY A 167 16.90 3.60 -1.28
CA GLY A 167 18.12 2.88 -0.95
C GLY A 167 17.91 1.36 -0.88
N LEU A 168 16.80 0.89 -0.27
CA LEU A 168 16.43 -0.53 -0.24
C LEU A 168 16.19 -1.08 -1.66
N ALA A 169 15.56 -0.31 -2.55
CA ALA A 169 15.35 -0.70 -3.94
C ALA A 169 16.69 -0.89 -4.68
N HIS A 170 17.63 0.04 -4.49
CA HIS A 170 18.95 -0.05 -5.09
C HIS A 170 19.83 -1.14 -4.48
N LEU A 171 19.72 -1.41 -3.16
CA LEU A 171 20.36 -2.55 -2.53
C LEU A 171 19.80 -3.88 -3.06
N THR A 172 18.48 -3.97 -3.23
CA THR A 172 17.82 -5.15 -3.81
C THR A 172 18.32 -5.39 -5.24
N LEU A 173 18.40 -4.34 -6.06
CA LEU A 173 18.95 -4.40 -7.40
C LEU A 173 20.41 -4.89 -7.40
N HIS A 174 21.25 -4.31 -6.53
CA HIS A 174 22.65 -4.70 -6.39
C HIS A 174 22.76 -6.19 -6.03
N ALA A 175 22.01 -6.64 -5.03
CA ALA A 175 22.00 -8.02 -4.57
C ALA A 175 21.41 -9.02 -5.59
N VAL A 176 20.46 -8.60 -6.44
CA VAL A 176 19.93 -9.43 -7.53
C VAL A 176 20.95 -9.61 -8.65
N ARG A 177 21.74 -8.57 -8.94
CA ARG A 177 22.77 -8.61 -10.00
C ARG A 177 24.04 -9.36 -9.57
N GLY A 178 24.41 -9.30 -8.29
CA GLY A 178 25.56 -10.02 -7.72
C GLY A 178 25.25 -11.46 -7.30
N ARG A 179 24.18 -12.10 -7.81
CA ARG A 179 23.80 -13.47 -7.38
C ARG A 179 24.74 -14.55 -7.90
N ASP A 180 25.36 -14.32 -9.06
CA ASP A 180 26.16 -15.33 -9.75
C ASP A 180 27.66 -15.19 -9.45
N GLU A 181 28.12 -14.01 -9.01
CA GLU A 181 29.50 -13.73 -8.61
C GLU A 181 29.52 -12.91 -7.32
N ALA A 182 30.16 -13.44 -6.27
CA ALA A 182 30.32 -12.72 -5.01
C ALA A 182 31.31 -11.55 -5.19
N ASP A 183 30.84 -10.32 -5.04
CA ASP A 183 31.71 -9.13 -5.08
C ASP A 183 32.37 -8.94 -3.70
N PRO A 184 33.72 -8.91 -3.60
CA PRO A 184 34.42 -8.59 -2.35
C PRO A 184 33.95 -7.29 -1.68
N ARG A 185 33.33 -6.38 -2.42
CA ARG A 185 32.81 -5.10 -1.94
C ARG A 185 31.45 -5.19 -1.24
N ASP A 186 30.74 -6.32 -1.34
CA ASP A 186 29.37 -6.46 -0.81
C ASP A 186 29.27 -6.15 0.68
N GLY A 187 30.25 -6.58 1.48
CA GLY A 187 30.29 -6.27 2.92
C GLY A 187 30.45 -4.76 3.21
N VAL A 188 31.24 -4.05 2.38
CA VAL A 188 31.43 -2.60 2.50
C VAL A 188 30.19 -1.85 2.04
N VAL A 189 29.56 -2.28 0.94
CA VAL A 189 28.29 -1.74 0.43
C VAL A 189 27.20 -1.88 1.47
N ALA A 190 27.04 -3.07 2.07
CA ALA A 190 26.08 -3.32 3.13
C ALA A 190 26.30 -2.40 4.35
N ARG A 191 27.54 -2.24 4.82
CA ARG A 191 27.86 -1.35 5.95
C ARG A 191 27.54 0.12 5.65
N ARG A 192 27.91 0.62 4.47
CA ARG A 192 27.62 2.01 4.06
C ARG A 192 26.12 2.25 3.94
N PHE A 193 25.40 1.29 3.33
CA PHE A 193 23.95 1.33 3.27
C PHE A 193 23.34 1.34 4.67
N SER A 194 23.77 0.46 5.58
CA SER A 194 23.26 0.43 6.95
C SER A 194 23.43 1.76 7.69
N SER A 195 24.59 2.44 7.53
CA SER A 195 24.79 3.77 8.13
C SER A 195 23.87 4.84 7.52
N MET A 196 23.70 4.85 6.20
CA MET A 196 22.79 5.76 5.50
C MET A 196 21.34 5.51 5.92
N ALA A 197 20.91 4.25 5.95
CA ALA A 197 19.58 3.82 6.34
C ALA A 197 19.29 4.19 7.81
N LEU A 198 20.25 4.02 8.73
CA LEU A 198 20.08 4.42 10.13
C LEU A 198 19.79 5.92 10.26
N GLY A 199 20.57 6.77 9.57
CA GLY A 199 20.34 8.22 9.57
C GLY A 199 18.98 8.60 8.97
N ALA A 200 18.61 7.96 7.86
CA ALA A 200 17.31 8.16 7.22
C ALA A 200 16.15 7.73 8.13
N VAL A 201 16.22 6.55 8.75
CA VAL A 201 15.19 6.05 9.67
C VAL A 201 15.07 6.91 10.93
N ALA A 202 16.18 7.40 11.48
CA ALA A 202 16.16 8.32 12.61
C ALA A 202 15.44 9.64 12.25
N ALA A 203 15.80 10.25 11.11
CA ALA A 203 15.14 11.45 10.62
C ALA A 203 13.66 11.21 10.29
N LEU A 204 13.34 10.07 9.66
CA LEU A 204 11.98 9.64 9.34
C LEU A 204 11.12 9.55 10.60
N THR A 205 11.64 8.91 11.64
CA THR A 205 10.93 8.70 12.90
C THR A 205 10.72 10.02 13.64
N ALA A 206 11.76 10.86 13.73
CA ALA A 206 11.66 12.16 14.39
C ALA A 206 10.67 13.08 13.69
N THR A 207 10.80 13.26 12.37
CA THR A 207 9.89 14.09 11.58
C THR A 207 8.47 13.53 11.56
N GLY A 208 8.30 12.21 11.44
CA GLY A 208 6.98 11.56 11.47
C GLY A 208 6.27 11.72 12.81
N ALA A 209 7.01 11.62 13.93
CA ALA A 209 6.48 11.89 15.26
C ALA A 209 6.04 13.36 15.40
N THR A 210 6.85 14.31 14.93
CA THR A 210 6.49 15.72 14.94
C THR A 210 5.25 16.00 14.09
N LEU A 211 5.18 15.48 12.85
CA LEU A 211 3.99 15.63 12.00
C LEU A 211 2.75 15.00 12.63
N THR A 212 2.90 13.85 13.30
CA THR A 212 1.79 13.21 14.03
C THR A 212 1.26 14.11 15.13
N VAL A 213 2.13 14.68 15.96
CA VAL A 213 1.71 15.63 17.02
C VAL A 213 0.99 16.84 16.41
N MET A 214 1.53 17.40 15.32
CA MET A 214 1.01 18.63 14.70
C MET A 214 -0.29 18.43 13.89
N TYR A 215 -0.48 17.27 13.26
CA TYR A 215 -1.65 16.98 12.41
C TYR A 215 -2.71 16.12 13.08
N VAL A 216 -2.42 15.50 14.23
CA VAL A 216 -3.41 14.72 15.00
C VAL A 216 -3.96 15.49 16.19
N GLY A 217 -3.10 16.23 16.92
CA GLY A 217 -3.52 17.03 18.07
C GLY A 217 -3.68 16.21 19.35
N ASP A 218 -4.65 15.29 19.40
CA ASP A 218 -4.95 14.51 20.62
C ASP A 218 -5.20 13.01 20.36
N LEU A 219 -5.15 12.19 21.42
CA LEU A 219 -5.26 10.73 21.34
C LEU A 219 -6.61 10.25 20.81
N ALA A 220 -7.70 10.93 21.12
CA ALA A 220 -8.99 10.52 20.60
C ALA A 220 -9.13 10.87 19.11
N ALA A 221 -8.31 11.77 18.56
CA ALA A 221 -8.29 12.08 17.11
C ALA A 221 -7.51 11.01 16.36
N LEU A 222 -6.50 10.45 17.03
CA LEU A 222 -5.72 9.33 16.52
C LEU A 222 -6.58 8.09 16.25
N VAL A 223 -7.60 7.85 17.07
CA VAL A 223 -8.52 6.71 16.90
C VAL A 223 -9.89 7.08 16.35
N GLY A 224 -10.29 8.35 16.36
CA GLY A 224 -11.63 8.82 15.95
C GLY A 224 -11.70 9.42 14.55
N THR A 225 -10.61 9.33 13.77
CA THR A 225 -10.54 9.87 12.40
C THR A 225 -9.80 8.92 11.47
N ALA A 226 -10.16 8.94 10.18
CA ALA A 226 -9.49 8.14 9.15
C ALA A 226 -8.00 8.46 9.06
N TYR A 227 -7.66 9.75 9.16
CA TYR A 227 -6.27 10.21 9.18
C TYR A 227 -5.47 9.59 10.33
N GLY A 228 -6.03 9.57 11.54
CA GLY A 228 -5.38 8.97 12.71
C GLY A 228 -5.18 7.45 12.57
N VAL A 229 -6.21 6.72 12.15
CA VAL A 229 -6.13 5.25 12.01
C VAL A 229 -5.20 4.84 10.87
N MET A 230 -5.11 5.63 9.81
CA MET A 230 -4.11 5.40 8.76
C MET A 230 -2.68 5.66 9.26
N ILE A 231 -2.45 6.64 10.15
CA ILE A 231 -1.17 6.79 10.85
C ILE A 231 -0.86 5.55 11.68
N LEU A 232 -1.82 5.04 12.46
CA LEU A 232 -1.64 3.81 13.25
C LEU A 232 -1.24 2.63 12.37
N SER A 233 -1.93 2.45 11.24
CA SER A 233 -1.62 1.41 10.25
C SER A 233 -0.19 1.56 9.72
N LYS A 234 0.25 2.78 9.38
CA LYS A 234 1.63 3.06 8.97
C LYS A 234 2.64 2.79 10.08
N VAL A 235 2.34 3.13 11.33
CA VAL A 235 3.23 2.88 12.47
C VAL A 235 3.41 1.38 12.70
N VAL A 236 2.34 0.59 12.59
CA VAL A 236 2.40 -0.87 12.70
C VAL A 236 3.22 -1.49 11.56
N LEU A 237 2.96 -1.09 10.31
CA LEU A 237 3.74 -1.55 9.15
C LEU A 237 5.22 -1.13 9.23
N LEU A 238 5.50 0.11 9.64
CA LEU A 238 6.84 0.62 9.84
C LEU A 238 7.55 -0.14 10.97
N GLY A 239 6.88 -0.37 12.10
CA GLY A 239 7.42 -1.15 13.21
C GLY A 239 7.86 -2.54 12.78
N ALA A 240 7.04 -3.25 11.99
CA ALA A 240 7.42 -4.54 11.42
C ALA A 240 8.65 -4.44 10.50
N ALA A 241 8.71 -3.43 9.63
CA ALA A 241 9.88 -3.19 8.78
C ALA A 241 11.14 -2.88 9.59
N LEU A 242 11.03 -2.11 10.68
CA LEU A 242 12.15 -1.76 11.56
C LEU A 242 12.65 -2.97 12.38
N VAL A 243 11.77 -3.89 12.78
CA VAL A 243 12.18 -5.16 13.41
C VAL A 243 13.03 -5.99 12.45
N LEU A 244 12.62 -6.10 11.17
CA LEU A 244 13.41 -6.77 10.13
C LEU A 244 14.74 -6.04 9.87
N ALA A 245 14.70 -4.72 9.74
CA ALA A 245 15.89 -3.88 9.52
C ALA A 245 16.89 -4.01 10.67
N TYR A 246 16.40 -4.08 11.91
CA TYR A 246 17.23 -4.30 13.09
C TYR A 246 17.87 -5.70 13.08
N ALA A 247 17.10 -6.75 12.74
CA ALA A 247 17.64 -8.10 12.60
C ALA A 247 18.76 -8.14 11.55
N ASN A 248 18.54 -7.51 10.39
CA ASN A 248 19.54 -7.36 9.33
C ASN A 248 20.77 -6.56 9.78
N PHE A 249 20.58 -5.44 10.47
CA PHE A 249 21.66 -4.62 11.01
C PHE A 249 22.55 -5.41 11.99
N ARG A 250 21.95 -6.21 12.87
CA ARG A 250 22.69 -7.09 13.79
C ARG A 250 23.48 -8.15 13.03
N LEU A 251 22.92 -8.72 11.96
CA LEU A 251 23.61 -9.71 11.12
C LEU A 251 24.83 -9.09 10.41
N VAL A 252 24.66 -7.93 9.77
CA VAL A 252 25.76 -7.21 9.07
C VAL A 252 26.89 -6.83 10.03
N ARG A 253 26.58 -6.49 11.29
CA ARG A 253 27.60 -6.15 12.30
C ARG A 253 28.30 -7.37 12.91
N ARG A 254 27.60 -8.50 13.05
CA ARG A 254 28.12 -9.70 13.73
C ARG A 254 28.97 -10.61 12.83
N ALA A 255 28.72 -10.62 11.52
CA ALA A 255 29.41 -11.53 10.61
C ALA A 255 30.10 -10.77 9.48
N ALA A 256 31.41 -10.98 9.33
CA ALA A 256 32.15 -10.57 8.13
C ALA A 256 31.68 -11.34 6.86
N ALA A 257 30.97 -12.46 7.05
CA ALA A 257 30.52 -13.38 6.01
C ALA A 257 29.04 -13.80 6.16
N ALA A 258 28.15 -12.89 6.59
CA ALA A 258 26.72 -13.18 6.51
C ALA A 258 26.36 -13.51 5.05
N SER A 259 25.58 -14.58 4.82
CA SER A 259 25.11 -14.95 3.49
C SER A 259 24.41 -13.75 2.84
N THR A 260 25.04 -13.17 1.81
CA THR A 260 24.52 -12.04 1.03
C THR A 260 23.13 -12.34 0.48
N ALA A 261 22.88 -13.61 0.13
CA ALA A 261 21.58 -14.09 -0.30
C ALA A 261 20.50 -14.03 0.79
N ARG A 262 20.83 -14.33 2.06
CA ARG A 262 19.90 -14.23 3.19
C ARG A 262 19.52 -12.76 3.44
N LEU A 263 20.52 -11.87 3.45
CA LEU A 263 20.31 -10.43 3.60
C LEU A 263 19.40 -9.89 2.48
N ALA A 264 19.68 -10.25 1.23
CA ALA A 264 18.90 -9.84 0.07
C ALA A 264 17.41 -10.20 0.18
N ARG A 265 17.09 -11.39 0.71
CA ARG A 265 15.70 -11.86 0.85
C ARG A 265 14.93 -11.11 1.94
N PHE A 266 15.57 -10.72 3.04
CA PHE A 266 14.93 -9.84 4.03
C PHE A 266 14.76 -8.41 3.50
N VAL A 267 15.77 -7.89 2.80
CA VAL A 267 15.71 -6.56 2.18
C VAL A 267 14.57 -6.45 1.17
N GLU A 268 14.28 -7.51 0.41
CA GLU A 268 13.09 -7.56 -0.47
C GLU A 268 11.77 -7.36 0.29
N VAL A 269 11.66 -7.96 1.48
CA VAL A 269 10.47 -7.83 2.33
C VAL A 269 10.39 -6.46 2.99
N GLU A 270 11.53 -5.92 3.45
CA GLU A 270 11.61 -4.54 3.94
C GLU A 270 11.21 -3.53 2.87
N LEU A 271 11.69 -3.72 1.63
CA LEU A 271 11.29 -2.91 0.47
C LEU A 271 9.79 -3.02 0.22
N GLY A 272 9.26 -4.25 0.24
CA GLY A 272 7.84 -4.50 0.07
C GLY A 272 6.95 -3.80 1.10
N LEU A 273 7.32 -3.88 2.37
CA LEU A 273 6.67 -3.14 3.46
C LEU A 273 6.81 -1.63 3.29
N GLY A 274 8.00 -1.15 2.90
CA GLY A 274 8.24 0.27 2.60
C GLY A 274 7.33 0.80 1.49
N VAL A 275 7.17 0.03 0.40
CA VAL A 275 6.22 0.36 -0.67
C VAL A 275 4.79 0.33 -0.16
N THR A 276 4.40 -0.65 0.66
CA THR A 276 3.06 -0.69 1.27
C THR A 276 2.78 0.56 2.11
N VAL A 277 3.78 1.01 2.90
CA VAL A 277 3.69 2.24 3.70
C VAL A 277 3.59 3.49 2.82
N LEU A 278 4.23 3.52 1.64
CA LEU A 278 4.08 4.62 0.67
C LEU A 278 2.67 4.71 0.09
N PHE A 279 2.04 3.57 -0.21
CA PHE A 279 0.65 3.54 -0.65
C PHE A 279 -0.31 3.98 0.47
N ALA A 280 -0.10 3.54 1.71
CA ALA A 280 -0.83 4.05 2.86
C ALA A 280 -0.60 5.56 3.07
N ALA A 281 0.61 6.07 2.80
CA ALA A 281 0.91 7.50 2.85
C ALA A 281 0.18 8.29 1.75
N ALA A 282 0.00 7.73 0.56
CA ALA A 282 -0.81 8.35 -0.48
C ALA A 282 -2.27 8.51 -0.04
N SER A 283 -2.82 7.50 0.64
CA SER A 283 -4.17 7.58 1.24
C SER A 283 -4.29 8.74 2.23
N LEU A 284 -3.30 8.90 3.13
CA LEU A 284 -3.26 10.03 4.08
C LEU A 284 -3.31 11.41 3.42
N THR A 285 -2.68 11.57 2.25
CA THR A 285 -2.67 12.88 1.56
C THR A 285 -4.04 13.25 0.99
N SER A 286 -4.94 12.28 0.83
CA SER A 286 -6.32 12.49 0.41
C SER A 286 -7.30 12.64 1.57
N LEU A 287 -6.85 12.46 2.81
CA LEU A 287 -7.65 12.64 4.02
C LEU A 287 -7.36 13.99 4.67
N PRO A 288 -8.38 14.67 5.24
CA PRO A 288 -8.15 15.88 6.02
C PRO A 288 -7.31 15.54 7.27
N PRO A 289 -6.34 16.39 7.65
CA PRO A 289 -5.63 16.23 8.92
C PRO A 289 -6.60 16.11 10.09
N ALA A 290 -6.32 15.22 11.03
CA ALA A 290 -7.22 14.95 12.15
C ALA A 290 -7.51 16.18 13.03
N VAL A 291 -6.56 17.13 13.15
CA VAL A 291 -6.78 18.42 13.84
C VAL A 291 -7.86 19.31 13.20
N ASP A 292 -8.14 19.09 11.92
CA ASP A 292 -9.13 19.84 11.14
C ASP A 292 -10.51 19.16 11.18
N VAL A 293 -10.58 17.89 11.59
CA VAL A 293 -11.84 17.13 11.77
C VAL A 293 -12.32 17.27 13.22
N ARG A 294 -13.12 18.30 13.49
CA ARG A 294 -13.65 18.58 14.83
C ARG A 294 -15.09 18.12 15.01
N ALA A 295 -16.00 18.53 14.12
CA ALA A 295 -17.42 18.22 14.23
C ALA A 295 -17.74 16.76 13.85
N ASP A 296 -17.14 16.28 12.77
CA ASP A 296 -17.41 14.95 12.20
C ASP A 296 -16.46 13.86 12.71
N ARG A 297 -15.97 14.02 13.94
CA ARG A 297 -15.05 13.07 14.55
C ARG A 297 -15.83 12.04 15.36
N ALA A 298 -15.48 10.77 15.18
CA ALA A 298 -16.05 9.70 15.99
C ALA A 298 -15.48 9.74 17.41
N THR A 299 -16.34 9.45 18.38
CA THR A 299 -15.95 9.23 19.76
C THR A 299 -15.22 7.90 19.91
N VAL A 300 -14.38 7.79 20.94
CA VAL A 300 -13.71 6.52 21.27
C VAL A 300 -14.72 5.41 21.55
N ALA A 301 -15.89 5.75 22.11
CA ALA A 301 -16.97 4.80 22.37
C ALA A 301 -17.60 4.25 21.08
N GLU A 302 -17.88 5.11 20.10
CA GLU A 302 -18.38 4.69 18.77
C GLU A 302 -17.36 3.82 18.03
N VAL A 303 -16.06 4.10 18.19
CA VAL A 303 -15.00 3.26 17.61
C VAL A 303 -14.92 1.91 18.33
N ALA A 304 -14.94 1.91 19.66
CA ALA A 304 -14.88 0.70 20.46
C ALA A 304 -16.08 -0.23 20.21
N SER A 305 -17.27 0.32 19.96
CA SER A 305 -18.45 -0.48 19.63
C SER A 305 -18.30 -1.26 18.32
N ARG A 306 -17.48 -0.78 17.38
CA ARG A 306 -17.16 -1.51 16.13
C ARG A 306 -16.35 -2.77 16.34
N PHE A 307 -15.63 -2.86 17.46
CA PHE A 307 -14.78 -4.01 17.82
C PHE A 307 -15.33 -4.83 19.00
N ALA A 308 -16.51 -4.47 19.51
CA ALA A 308 -17.13 -5.19 20.62
C ALA A 308 -17.50 -6.62 20.19
N PRO A 309 -17.02 -7.66 20.91
CA PRO A 309 -17.39 -9.04 20.59
C PRO A 309 -18.89 -9.24 20.71
N ALA A 310 -19.51 -9.78 19.67
CA ALA A 310 -20.93 -10.13 19.67
C ALA A 310 -21.18 -11.33 18.74
N PRO A 311 -22.23 -12.16 18.99
CA PRO A 311 -22.52 -13.32 18.16
C PRO A 311 -22.71 -12.96 16.69
N PRO A 312 -22.18 -13.74 15.74
CA PRO A 312 -22.35 -13.48 14.33
C PRO A 312 -23.83 -13.61 13.92
N ARG A 313 -24.27 -12.70 13.06
CA ARG A 313 -25.57 -12.72 12.38
C ARG A 313 -25.51 -13.76 11.28
N LEU A 314 -25.91 -14.98 11.61
CA LEU A 314 -26.02 -16.09 10.66
C LEU A 314 -27.43 -16.25 10.07
N ALA A 315 -28.38 -15.41 10.49
CA ALA A 315 -29.72 -15.30 9.91
C ALA A 315 -29.79 -14.06 9.01
N SER A 316 -30.22 -14.25 7.76
CA SER A 316 -30.38 -13.14 6.81
C SER A 316 -31.56 -12.26 7.20
N PRO A 317 -31.49 -10.93 7.00
CA PRO A 317 -32.71 -10.14 6.96
C PRO A 317 -33.64 -10.62 5.83
N PRO A 318 -34.97 -10.40 5.94
CA PRO A 318 -35.92 -10.72 4.88
C PRO A 318 -35.60 -9.96 3.59
N ILE A 319 -35.48 -10.69 2.48
CA ILE A 319 -35.07 -10.12 1.18
C ILE A 319 -36.15 -9.21 0.62
N ASP A 320 -37.41 -9.56 0.78
CA ASP A 320 -38.56 -8.76 0.34
C ASP A 320 -38.63 -7.40 1.05
N GLU A 321 -38.29 -7.37 2.34
CA GLU A 321 -38.18 -6.13 3.10
C GLU A 321 -36.97 -5.31 2.65
N LEU A 322 -35.81 -5.95 2.46
CA LEU A 322 -34.61 -5.29 1.93
C LEU A 322 -34.87 -4.67 0.56
N LEU A 323 -35.53 -5.39 -0.35
CA LEU A 323 -35.86 -4.89 -1.69
C LEU A 323 -36.83 -3.71 -1.66
N ARG A 324 -37.79 -3.69 -0.72
CA ARG A 324 -38.74 -2.58 -0.54
C ARG A 324 -38.11 -1.34 0.08
N THR A 325 -37.15 -1.54 0.97
CA THR A 325 -36.57 -0.47 1.80
C THR A 325 -35.23 0.05 1.28
N ALA A 326 -34.42 -0.77 0.61
CA ALA A 326 -33.09 -0.37 0.16
C ALA A 326 -33.18 0.72 -0.91
N ASP A 327 -32.30 1.71 -0.79
CA ASP A 327 -32.28 2.81 -1.76
C ASP A 327 -32.01 2.29 -3.18
N PRO A 328 -32.55 2.94 -4.23
CA PRO A 328 -32.19 2.62 -5.61
C PRO A 328 -30.66 2.57 -5.79
N LEU A 329 -30.16 1.67 -6.64
CA LEU A 329 -28.72 1.50 -6.93
C LEU A 329 -27.99 2.81 -7.31
N MET A 330 -28.73 3.78 -7.85
CA MET A 330 -28.23 5.09 -8.28
C MET A 330 -28.61 6.25 -7.35
N ALA A 331 -29.18 5.96 -6.18
CA ALA A 331 -29.47 6.99 -5.19
C ALA A 331 -28.16 7.62 -4.68
N PRO A 332 -28.14 8.93 -4.40
CA PRO A 332 -27.03 9.53 -3.67
C PRO A 332 -26.78 8.75 -2.38
N PRO A 333 -25.52 8.62 -1.92
CA PRO A 333 -25.22 7.96 -0.65
C PRO A 333 -26.01 8.63 0.49
N GLY A 334 -27.03 7.94 1.00
CA GLY A 334 -27.80 8.34 2.18
C GLY A 334 -27.30 7.64 3.44
N GLU A 335 -27.96 7.90 4.57
CA GLU A 335 -27.73 7.14 5.79
C GLU A 335 -28.12 5.67 5.56
N ARG A 336 -27.19 4.74 5.81
CA ARG A 336 -27.46 3.30 5.65
C ARG A 336 -28.55 2.83 6.60
N LYS A 337 -29.59 2.23 6.01
CA LYS A 337 -30.77 1.75 6.76
C LYS A 337 -30.38 0.55 7.63
N PRO A 338 -31.05 0.31 8.77
CA PRO A 338 -30.73 -0.82 9.65
C PRO A 338 -30.72 -2.18 8.95
N ILE A 339 -31.61 -2.38 7.97
CA ILE A 339 -31.69 -3.63 7.19
C ILE A 339 -30.53 -3.78 6.19
N GLU A 340 -29.99 -2.70 5.65
CA GLU A 340 -28.80 -2.69 4.81
C GLU A 340 -27.55 -3.01 5.64
N ARG A 341 -27.46 -2.45 6.85
CA ARG A 341 -26.43 -2.81 7.84
C ARG A 341 -26.50 -4.29 8.19
N ALA A 342 -27.69 -4.80 8.49
CA ALA A 342 -27.89 -6.23 8.80
C ALA A 342 -27.52 -7.15 7.62
N TRP A 343 -27.81 -6.73 6.39
CA TRP A 343 -27.40 -7.43 5.17
C TRP A 343 -25.87 -7.49 5.03
N SER A 344 -25.21 -6.33 5.22
CA SER A 344 -23.76 -6.24 5.18
C SER A 344 -23.09 -7.08 6.27
N GLU A 345 -23.55 -6.96 7.53
CA GLU A 345 -23.04 -7.76 8.66
C GLU A 345 -23.13 -9.26 8.38
N TYR A 346 -24.29 -9.74 7.91
CA TYR A 346 -24.47 -11.15 7.56
C TYR A 346 -23.44 -11.60 6.51
N ASN A 347 -23.25 -10.81 5.45
CA ASN A 347 -22.31 -11.14 4.38
C ASN A 347 -20.86 -11.16 4.89
N HIS A 348 -20.47 -10.20 5.73
CA HIS A 348 -19.14 -10.17 6.37
C HIS A 348 -18.93 -11.36 7.31
N HIS A 349 -19.93 -11.74 8.10
CA HIS A 349 -19.81 -12.87 9.04
C HIS A 349 -19.65 -14.21 8.31
N TRP A 350 -20.39 -14.44 7.24
CA TRP A 350 -20.21 -15.63 6.39
C TRP A 350 -18.86 -15.62 5.68
N ALA A 351 -18.44 -14.49 5.12
CA ALA A 351 -17.08 -14.36 4.58
C ALA A 351 -16.03 -14.67 5.65
N GLY A 352 -16.22 -14.17 6.87
CA GLY A 352 -15.38 -14.45 8.03
C GLY A 352 -15.28 -15.92 8.37
N LEU A 353 -16.39 -16.67 8.32
CA LEU A 353 -16.38 -18.13 8.52
C LEU A 353 -15.54 -18.86 7.46
N PHE A 354 -15.66 -18.50 6.18
CA PHE A 354 -14.85 -19.10 5.12
C PHE A 354 -13.36 -18.78 5.30
N VAL A 355 -13.02 -17.52 5.59
CA VAL A 355 -11.62 -17.12 5.80
C VAL A 355 -11.03 -17.73 7.08
N LEU A 356 -11.83 -17.83 8.14
CA LEU A 356 -11.42 -18.51 9.38
C LEU A 356 -11.18 -20.01 9.12
N ALA A 357 -12.03 -20.67 8.35
CA ALA A 357 -11.81 -22.05 7.93
C ALA A 357 -10.51 -22.20 7.11
N MET A 358 -10.23 -21.27 6.20
CA MET A 358 -8.98 -21.24 5.44
C MET A 358 -7.75 -21.12 6.36
N GLY A 359 -7.77 -20.16 7.28
CA GLY A 359 -6.71 -19.93 8.26
C GLY A 359 -6.48 -21.13 9.16
N SER A 360 -7.55 -21.70 9.71
CA SER A 360 -7.51 -22.90 10.56
C SER A 360 -6.96 -24.11 9.81
N LEU A 361 -7.41 -24.37 8.58
CA LEU A 361 -6.87 -25.45 7.76
C LEU A 361 -5.38 -25.25 7.43
N ALA A 362 -4.96 -24.01 7.16
CA ALA A 362 -3.56 -23.69 6.94
C ALA A 362 -2.69 -23.90 8.20
N VAL A 363 -3.25 -23.67 9.40
CA VAL A 363 -2.62 -24.01 10.69
C VAL A 363 -2.55 -25.52 10.89
N LEU A 364 -3.64 -26.26 10.66
CA LEU A 364 -3.67 -27.72 10.79
C LEU A 364 -2.67 -28.39 9.84
N GLU A 365 -2.53 -27.87 8.62
CA GLU A 365 -1.49 -28.33 7.69
C GLU A 365 -0.08 -28.16 8.26
N ARG A 366 0.20 -27.02 8.89
CA ARG A 366 1.49 -26.74 9.55
C ARG A 366 1.75 -27.71 10.71
N LEU A 367 0.69 -28.09 11.43
CA LEU A 367 0.74 -29.07 12.52
C LEU A 367 0.83 -30.53 12.02
N GLY A 368 0.93 -30.76 10.71
CA GLY A 368 1.14 -32.09 10.11
C GLY A 368 -0.13 -32.76 9.59
N LEU A 369 -1.31 -32.15 9.75
CA LEU A 369 -2.56 -32.70 9.21
C LEU A 369 -2.64 -32.44 7.71
N ARG A 370 -2.34 -33.48 6.94
CA ARG A 370 -2.30 -33.49 5.47
C ARG A 370 -3.56 -32.94 4.80
N GLY A 371 -4.72 -33.05 5.41
CA GLY A 371 -5.98 -32.51 4.87
C GLY A 371 -5.99 -30.98 4.79
N GLY A 372 -5.25 -30.29 5.68
CA GLY A 372 -5.20 -28.82 5.74
C GLY A 372 -4.68 -28.15 4.47
N ARG A 373 -3.91 -28.88 3.64
CA ARG A 373 -3.40 -28.37 2.35
C ARG A 373 -4.48 -27.97 1.36
N HIS A 374 -5.72 -28.41 1.60
CA HIS A 374 -6.87 -28.13 0.76
C HIS A 374 -7.64 -26.87 1.16
N TRP A 375 -7.11 -26.07 2.09
CA TRP A 375 -7.69 -24.77 2.48
C TRP A 375 -8.13 -23.87 1.32
N PRO A 376 -7.46 -23.83 0.13
CA PRO A 376 -7.90 -22.93 -0.94
C PRO A 376 -9.28 -23.30 -1.51
N LEU A 377 -9.75 -24.54 -1.32
CA LEU A 377 -11.09 -24.95 -1.78
C LEU A 377 -12.22 -24.25 -1.02
N ALA A 378 -11.96 -23.70 0.17
CA ALA A 378 -12.95 -22.87 0.87
C ALA A 378 -13.31 -21.60 0.07
N LEU A 379 -12.44 -21.14 -0.84
CA LEU A 379 -12.75 -20.05 -1.77
C LEU A 379 -13.87 -20.41 -2.75
N LEU A 380 -14.06 -21.70 -3.08
CA LEU A 380 -15.19 -22.13 -3.90
C LEU A 380 -16.52 -22.01 -3.15
N GLY A 381 -16.49 -22.31 -1.85
CA GLY A 381 -17.63 -22.07 -0.96
C GLY A 381 -17.95 -20.58 -0.84
N LEU A 382 -16.93 -19.75 -0.61
CA LEU A 382 -17.06 -18.29 -0.59
C LEU A 382 -17.59 -17.75 -1.93
N ALA A 383 -17.05 -18.20 -3.06
CA ALA A 383 -17.50 -17.78 -4.39
C ALA A 383 -18.97 -18.16 -4.64
N THR A 384 -19.39 -19.36 -4.22
CA THR A 384 -20.79 -19.81 -4.32
C THR A 384 -21.70 -18.92 -3.46
N PHE A 385 -21.27 -18.62 -2.23
CA PHE A 385 -22.00 -17.71 -1.35
C PHE A 385 -22.16 -16.31 -1.96
N LEU A 386 -21.05 -15.71 -2.43
CA LEU A 386 -21.04 -14.38 -3.06
C LEU A 386 -21.86 -14.35 -4.36
N PHE A 387 -21.82 -15.41 -5.17
CA PHE A 387 -22.64 -15.55 -6.37
C PHE A 387 -24.13 -15.49 -6.06
N ILE A 388 -24.56 -16.09 -4.95
CA ILE A 388 -25.96 -16.06 -4.55
C ILE A 388 -26.31 -14.71 -3.91
N ARG A 389 -25.41 -14.14 -3.11
CA ARG A 389 -25.74 -13.08 -2.13
C ARG A 389 -25.27 -11.68 -2.46
N ASN A 390 -24.33 -11.46 -3.37
CA ASN A 390 -23.80 -10.10 -3.56
C ASN A 390 -24.86 -9.10 -4.04
N ASP A 391 -25.79 -9.58 -4.86
CA ASP A 391 -26.74 -8.74 -5.59
C ASP A 391 -28.18 -9.10 -5.20
N PRO A 392 -28.79 -8.45 -4.19
CA PRO A 392 -30.13 -8.81 -3.70
C PRO A 392 -31.23 -8.65 -4.77
N ARG A 393 -30.99 -7.80 -5.78
CA ARG A 393 -31.93 -7.51 -6.88
C ARG A 393 -31.78 -8.46 -8.06
N ALA A 394 -30.66 -9.17 -8.17
CA ALA A 394 -30.39 -10.08 -9.27
C ALA A 394 -30.74 -11.53 -8.91
N TRP A 395 -31.02 -12.34 -9.92
CA TRP A 395 -31.13 -13.78 -9.77
C TRP A 395 -29.89 -14.37 -9.05
N PRO A 396 -30.05 -15.33 -8.11
CA PRO A 396 -31.28 -16.08 -7.81
C PRO A 396 -32.18 -15.46 -6.74
N LEU A 397 -31.80 -14.34 -6.13
CA LEU A 397 -32.55 -13.78 -4.98
C LEU A 397 -33.62 -12.77 -5.38
N GLY A 398 -33.29 -11.92 -6.35
CA GLY A 398 -34.17 -10.84 -6.80
C GLY A 398 -34.95 -11.17 -8.07
N PRO A 399 -35.86 -10.28 -8.46
CA PRO A 399 -36.76 -10.49 -9.59
C PRO A 399 -36.06 -10.36 -10.95
N THR A 400 -34.92 -9.67 -11.03
CA THR A 400 -34.20 -9.43 -12.29
C THR A 400 -33.55 -10.72 -12.79
N GLY A 401 -33.82 -11.08 -14.04
CA GLY A 401 -33.29 -12.30 -14.65
C GLY A 401 -31.76 -12.32 -14.74
N PHE A 402 -31.16 -13.52 -14.84
CA PHE A 402 -29.70 -13.66 -14.87
C PHE A 402 -29.03 -12.80 -15.96
N TRP A 403 -29.46 -12.94 -17.22
CA TRP A 403 -28.87 -12.19 -18.34
C TRP A 403 -29.17 -10.69 -18.29
N GLU A 404 -30.36 -10.32 -17.82
CA GLU A 404 -30.75 -8.93 -17.64
C GLU A 404 -29.85 -8.24 -16.61
N SER A 405 -29.61 -8.90 -15.48
CA SER A 405 -28.75 -8.36 -14.41
C SER A 405 -27.30 -8.13 -14.87
N MET A 406 -26.80 -8.87 -15.86
CA MET A 406 -25.44 -8.70 -16.39
C MET A 406 -25.24 -7.40 -17.18
N THR A 407 -26.33 -6.70 -17.51
CA THR A 407 -26.26 -5.35 -18.10
C THR A 407 -25.97 -4.27 -17.05
N LEU A 408 -26.17 -4.57 -15.76
CA LEU A 408 -25.87 -3.68 -14.64
C LEU A 408 -24.36 -3.75 -14.34
N PRO A 409 -23.62 -2.62 -14.40
CA PRO A 409 -22.16 -2.64 -14.23
C PRO A 409 -21.67 -3.20 -12.89
N ASP A 410 -22.39 -2.95 -11.81
CA ASP A 410 -22.12 -3.43 -10.45
C ASP A 410 -22.29 -4.96 -10.35
N VAL A 411 -23.39 -5.49 -10.88
CA VAL A 411 -23.61 -6.95 -10.93
C VAL A 411 -22.55 -7.61 -11.80
N LEU A 412 -22.27 -7.07 -13.00
CA LEU A 412 -21.23 -7.60 -13.89
C LEU A 412 -19.87 -7.64 -13.17
N GLN A 413 -19.52 -6.57 -12.46
CA GLN A 413 -18.31 -6.50 -11.65
C GLN A 413 -18.28 -7.55 -10.54
N HIS A 414 -19.38 -7.72 -9.78
CA HIS A 414 -19.47 -8.75 -8.73
C HIS A 414 -19.31 -10.17 -9.32
N ARG A 415 -19.96 -10.46 -10.45
CA ARG A 415 -19.85 -11.77 -11.13
C ARG A 415 -18.44 -12.03 -11.66
N ALA A 416 -17.78 -11.01 -12.20
CA ALA A 416 -16.38 -11.10 -12.61
C ALA A 416 -15.46 -11.41 -11.41
N PHE A 417 -15.69 -10.79 -10.25
CA PHE A 417 -14.92 -11.10 -9.04
C PHE A 417 -15.19 -12.51 -8.51
N VAL A 418 -16.42 -13.01 -8.57
CA VAL A 418 -16.73 -14.41 -8.25
C VAL A 418 -15.93 -15.36 -9.14
N LEU A 419 -15.88 -15.13 -10.46
CA LEU A 419 -15.09 -15.94 -11.38
C LEU A 419 -13.59 -15.88 -11.03
N LEU A 420 -13.09 -14.70 -10.68
CA LEU A 420 -11.70 -14.53 -10.25
C LEU A 420 -11.39 -15.32 -8.96
N ILE A 421 -12.30 -15.31 -7.98
CA ILE A 421 -12.15 -16.08 -6.74
C ILE A 421 -12.12 -17.59 -7.03
N VAL A 422 -12.99 -18.09 -7.93
CA VAL A 422 -12.99 -19.50 -8.35
C VAL A 422 -11.67 -19.86 -9.03
N ALA A 423 -11.25 -19.06 -10.03
CA ALA A 423 -10.00 -19.28 -10.75
C ALA A 423 -8.81 -19.28 -9.79
N PHE A 424 -8.77 -18.33 -8.85
CA PHE A 424 -7.71 -18.24 -7.86
C PHE A 424 -7.73 -19.42 -6.86
N GLY A 425 -8.90 -19.84 -6.37
CA GLY A 425 -9.03 -20.97 -5.46
C GLY A 425 -8.55 -22.28 -6.07
N VAL A 426 -8.92 -22.54 -7.33
CA VAL A 426 -8.42 -23.70 -8.10
C VAL A 426 -6.91 -23.59 -8.33
N PHE A 427 -6.43 -22.42 -8.78
CA PHE A 427 -5.01 -22.18 -9.02
C PHE A 427 -4.16 -22.43 -7.77
N GLU A 428 -4.51 -21.81 -6.64
CA GLU A 428 -3.75 -21.95 -5.40
C GLU A 428 -3.83 -23.40 -4.89
N TRP A 429 -4.98 -24.07 -5.01
CA TRP A 429 -5.08 -25.50 -4.71
C TRP A 429 -4.15 -26.35 -5.57
N MET A 430 -4.03 -26.06 -6.87
CA MET A 430 -3.09 -26.76 -7.76
C MET A 430 -1.63 -26.53 -7.35
N VAL A 431 -1.27 -25.30 -6.93
CA VAL A 431 0.06 -25.00 -6.39
C VAL A 431 0.32 -25.77 -5.10
N ARG A 432 -0.60 -25.74 -4.14
CA ARG A 432 -0.48 -26.41 -2.83
C ARG A 432 -0.42 -27.93 -2.92
N THR A 433 -1.04 -28.51 -3.94
CA THR A 433 -1.08 -29.97 -4.16
C THR A 433 0.02 -30.49 -5.09
N GLY A 434 0.90 -29.62 -5.58
CA GLY A 434 2.01 -30.02 -6.47
C GLY A 434 1.58 -30.32 -7.91
N ARG A 435 0.35 -29.96 -8.30
CA ARG A 435 -0.12 -30.05 -9.69
C ARG A 435 0.50 -28.98 -10.58
N LEU A 436 0.93 -27.87 -9.99
CA LEU A 436 1.75 -26.84 -10.63
C LEU A 436 3.14 -26.81 -9.98
N ARG A 437 4.14 -26.39 -10.77
CA ARG A 437 5.51 -26.21 -10.28
C ARG A 437 5.52 -25.19 -9.13
N PRO A 438 6.27 -25.40 -8.04
CA PRO A 438 6.31 -24.45 -6.93
C PRO A 438 6.77 -23.05 -7.36
N ARG A 439 7.77 -22.95 -8.25
CA ARG A 439 8.21 -21.66 -8.81
C ARG A 439 7.84 -21.57 -10.30
N PRO A 440 7.34 -20.42 -10.77
CA PRO A 440 7.12 -19.16 -10.03
C PRO A 440 5.80 -19.09 -9.26
N TRP A 441 4.93 -20.10 -9.36
CA TRP A 441 3.52 -20.01 -9.00
C TRP A 441 3.24 -19.77 -7.50
N SER A 442 4.11 -20.21 -6.59
CA SER A 442 3.97 -19.99 -5.15
C SER A 442 4.09 -18.52 -4.71
N TYR A 443 4.50 -17.62 -5.62
CA TYR A 443 4.58 -16.18 -5.35
C TYR A 443 3.26 -15.43 -5.61
N VAL A 444 2.29 -16.06 -6.28
CA VAL A 444 1.04 -15.39 -6.62
C VAL A 444 0.20 -15.08 -5.38
N PHE A 445 -0.04 -16.06 -4.51
CA PHE A 445 -0.77 -15.85 -3.26
C PHE A 445 -0.17 -14.75 -2.36
N PRO A 446 1.13 -14.79 -1.99
CA PRO A 446 1.70 -13.72 -1.17
C PRO A 446 1.64 -12.35 -1.83
N LEU A 447 1.81 -12.28 -3.16
CA LEU A 447 1.70 -11.01 -3.89
C LEU A 447 0.26 -10.48 -3.87
N LEU A 448 -0.75 -11.32 -4.08
CA LEU A 448 -2.15 -10.93 -4.00
C LEU A 448 -2.54 -10.47 -2.60
N CYS A 449 -2.03 -11.13 -1.54
CA CYS A 449 -2.24 -10.67 -0.17
C CYS A 449 -1.58 -9.30 0.10
N ALA A 450 -0.33 -9.12 -0.34
CA ALA A 450 0.41 -7.87 -0.15
C ALA A 450 -0.24 -6.70 -0.92
N VAL A 451 -0.57 -6.92 -2.20
CA VAL A 451 -1.24 -5.94 -3.05
C VAL A 451 -2.66 -5.69 -2.56
N GLY A 452 -3.44 -6.72 -2.29
CA GLY A 452 -4.81 -6.59 -1.77
C GLY A 452 -4.86 -5.86 -0.42
N GLY A 453 -3.95 -6.20 0.49
CA GLY A 453 -3.82 -5.50 1.78
C GLY A 453 -3.43 -4.03 1.62
N GLY A 454 -2.46 -3.74 0.74
CA GLY A 454 -2.09 -2.37 0.40
C GLY A 454 -3.22 -1.58 -0.26
N LEU A 455 -3.95 -2.19 -1.20
CA LEU A 455 -5.10 -1.58 -1.87
C LEU A 455 -6.22 -1.26 -0.89
N LEU A 456 -6.49 -2.15 0.07
CA LEU A 456 -7.49 -1.92 1.10
C LEU A 456 -7.15 -0.72 1.99
N LEU A 457 -5.86 -0.48 2.27
CA LEU A 457 -5.40 0.73 2.97
C LEU A 457 -5.48 2.00 2.10
N THR A 458 -5.50 1.87 0.77
CA THR A 458 -5.67 3.01 -0.15
C THR A 458 -7.12 3.30 -0.51
N HIS A 459 -8.05 2.47 -0.07
CA HIS A 459 -9.45 2.64 -0.33
C HIS A 459 -10.08 3.51 0.76
N SER A 460 -10.12 4.82 0.53
CA SER A 460 -10.85 5.76 1.39
C SER A 460 -12.06 6.34 0.66
N HIS A 461 -13.18 6.37 1.37
CA HIS A 461 -14.39 7.09 0.97
C HIS A 461 -14.40 8.36 1.82
N ALA A 462 -14.03 9.50 1.26
CA ALA A 462 -14.14 10.77 1.97
C ALA A 462 -14.79 11.76 1.03
N MET A 463 -16.12 11.68 0.86
CA MET A 463 -16.82 12.61 -0.04
C MET A 463 -18.03 13.31 0.57
N PHE A 464 -18.67 12.77 1.62
CA PHE A 464 -19.92 13.35 2.12
C PHE A 464 -20.10 13.35 3.65
N SER A 465 -19.80 12.27 4.37
CA SER A 465 -19.90 12.18 5.85
C SER A 465 -18.62 11.57 6.42
N LEU A 466 -17.71 12.42 6.89
CA LEU A 466 -16.39 11.99 7.38
C LEU A 466 -16.51 10.99 8.53
N LYS A 467 -17.51 11.14 9.42
CA LYS A 467 -17.70 10.24 10.56
C LYS A 467 -18.18 8.86 10.13
N ASP A 468 -19.22 8.78 9.30
CA ASP A 468 -19.84 7.51 8.92
C ASP A 468 -18.93 6.70 8.00
N GLU A 469 -18.25 7.39 7.08
CA GLU A 469 -17.23 6.78 6.23
C GLU A 469 -16.06 6.27 7.08
N PHE A 470 -15.59 7.06 8.04
CA PHE A 470 -14.55 6.63 8.98
C PHE A 470 -14.95 5.41 9.80
N LEU A 471 -16.17 5.37 10.35
CA LEU A 471 -16.66 4.24 11.14
C LEU A 471 -16.77 2.94 10.32
N THR A 472 -16.84 3.04 9.00
CA THR A 472 -16.70 1.91 8.10
C THR A 472 -15.23 1.57 7.86
N GLU A 473 -14.39 2.56 7.58
CA GLU A 473 -12.94 2.41 7.30
C GLU A 473 -12.17 1.81 8.48
N VAL A 474 -12.53 2.18 9.72
CA VAL A 474 -11.82 1.75 10.93
C VAL A 474 -11.81 0.22 11.09
N ALA A 475 -12.87 -0.47 10.64
CA ALA A 475 -12.94 -1.92 10.65
C ALA A 475 -12.13 -2.58 9.51
N HIS A 476 -11.88 -1.85 8.41
CA HIS A 476 -11.15 -2.34 7.23
C HIS A 476 -9.63 -2.15 7.34
N ALA A 477 -9.16 -1.08 8.00
CA ALA A 477 -7.73 -0.81 8.14
C ALA A 477 -6.93 -1.97 8.80
N PRO A 478 -7.44 -2.64 9.86
CA PRO A 478 -6.82 -3.85 10.40
C PRO A 478 -6.77 -5.00 9.40
N LEU A 479 -7.82 -5.21 8.59
CA LEU A 479 -7.84 -6.24 7.54
C LEU A 479 -6.76 -5.97 6.49
N GLY A 480 -6.58 -4.72 6.06
CA GLY A 480 -5.55 -4.32 5.10
C GLY A 480 -4.14 -4.56 5.65
N THR A 481 -3.92 -4.20 6.91
CA THR A 481 -2.65 -4.40 7.62
C THR A 481 -2.32 -5.89 7.77
N LEU A 482 -3.28 -6.73 8.18
CA LEU A 482 -3.09 -8.18 8.28
C LEU A 482 -2.89 -8.82 6.90
N GLY A 483 -3.57 -8.34 5.86
CA GLY A 483 -3.36 -8.78 4.48
C GLY A 483 -1.94 -8.51 4.00
N ALA A 484 -1.43 -7.31 4.25
CA ALA A 484 -0.04 -6.95 3.96
C ALA A 484 0.95 -7.85 4.71
N PHE A 485 0.75 -8.07 6.01
CA PHE A 485 1.58 -8.97 6.81
C PHE A 485 1.51 -10.42 6.34
N ALA A 486 0.32 -10.93 5.99
CA ALA A 486 0.17 -12.27 5.43
C ALA A 486 0.98 -12.41 4.13
N GLY A 487 0.88 -11.42 3.24
CA GLY A 487 1.60 -11.41 1.97
C GLY A 487 3.11 -11.42 2.15
N TRP A 488 3.64 -10.49 2.94
CA TRP A 488 5.08 -10.34 3.15
C TRP A 488 5.69 -11.48 3.97
N ALA A 489 4.97 -12.02 4.96
CA ALA A 489 5.42 -13.17 5.74
C ALA A 489 5.44 -14.45 4.89
N ARG A 490 4.42 -14.67 4.05
CA ARG A 490 4.38 -15.80 3.12
C ARG A 490 5.43 -15.66 2.01
N TRP A 491 5.69 -14.45 1.52
CA TRP A 491 6.78 -14.17 0.59
C TRP A 491 8.12 -14.60 1.19
N LEU A 492 8.37 -14.22 2.44
CA LEU A 492 9.58 -14.59 3.16
C LEU A 492 9.70 -16.10 3.39
N GLU A 493 8.61 -16.79 3.77
CA GLU A 493 8.60 -18.26 3.94
C GLU A 493 9.00 -18.98 2.65
N VAL A 494 8.57 -18.49 1.48
CA VAL A 494 8.88 -19.07 0.17
C VAL A 494 10.29 -18.71 -0.32
N ARG A 495 10.75 -17.47 -0.06
CA ARG A 495 12.08 -17.00 -0.48
C ARG A 495 13.20 -17.52 0.41
N LEU A 496 12.96 -17.66 1.71
CA LEU A 496 13.96 -17.94 2.73
C LEU A 496 13.47 -19.02 3.74
N PRO A 497 13.36 -20.30 3.33
CA PRO A 497 12.94 -21.38 4.24
C PRO A 497 13.83 -21.51 5.50
N GLU A 498 15.11 -21.16 5.38
CA GLU A 498 16.10 -21.15 6.46
C GLU A 498 15.93 -19.98 7.47
N ALA A 499 14.95 -19.09 7.26
CA ALA A 499 14.63 -17.99 8.19
C ALA A 499 14.06 -18.48 9.53
N GLY A 500 13.72 -19.77 9.63
CA GLY A 500 12.99 -20.35 10.76
C GLY A 500 11.49 -20.42 10.50
N GLU A 501 10.74 -20.77 11.54
CA GLU A 501 9.31 -21.06 11.40
C GLU A 501 8.41 -19.83 11.46
N THR A 502 8.92 -18.72 11.99
CA THR A 502 8.16 -17.51 12.30
C THR A 502 7.36 -16.97 11.11
N PRO A 503 7.93 -16.81 9.90
CA PRO A 503 7.16 -16.29 8.76
C PRO A 503 5.98 -17.19 8.40
N GLY A 504 6.16 -18.50 8.54
CA GLY A 504 5.10 -19.48 8.33
C GLY A 504 3.96 -19.34 9.33
N TRP A 505 4.26 -19.25 10.62
CA TRP A 505 3.23 -19.04 11.63
C TRP A 505 2.52 -17.68 11.48
N LEU A 506 3.27 -16.63 11.14
CA LEU A 506 2.76 -15.27 11.03
C LEU A 506 1.65 -15.14 9.97
N TRP A 507 1.86 -15.58 8.73
CA TRP A 507 0.82 -15.39 7.69
C TRP A 507 -0.46 -16.18 7.97
N ARG A 508 -0.33 -17.36 8.61
CA ARG A 508 -1.48 -18.18 9.02
C ARG A 508 -2.26 -17.50 10.14
N ALA A 509 -1.56 -16.94 11.13
CA ALA A 509 -2.16 -16.16 12.19
C ALA A 509 -2.87 -14.90 11.63
N CYS A 510 -2.28 -14.22 10.65
CA CYS A 510 -2.93 -13.11 9.96
C CYS A 510 -4.21 -13.55 9.25
N LEU A 511 -4.21 -14.70 8.56
CA LEU A 511 -5.39 -15.22 7.87
C LEU A 511 -6.52 -15.59 8.87
N VAL A 512 -6.18 -16.22 10.00
CA VAL A 512 -7.12 -16.45 11.11
C VAL A 512 -7.64 -15.12 11.66
N GLY A 513 -6.77 -14.14 11.88
CA GLY A 513 -7.13 -12.82 12.37
C GLY A 513 -8.10 -12.07 11.44
N VAL A 514 -7.90 -12.14 10.12
CA VAL A 514 -8.84 -11.61 9.12
C VAL A 514 -10.21 -12.28 9.27
N GLY A 515 -10.24 -13.62 9.39
CA GLY A 515 -11.48 -14.36 9.60
C GLY A 515 -12.22 -13.95 10.88
N LEU A 516 -11.49 -13.76 11.98
CA LEU A 516 -12.05 -13.31 13.26
C LEU A 516 -12.57 -11.87 13.20
N LEU A 517 -11.83 -10.95 12.59
CA LEU A 517 -12.27 -9.56 12.41
C LEU A 517 -13.53 -9.46 11.57
N LEU A 518 -13.61 -10.25 10.48
CA LEU A 518 -14.82 -10.34 9.67
C LEU A 518 -15.98 -10.97 10.46
N LEU A 519 -15.73 -11.96 11.30
CA LEU A 519 -16.77 -12.60 12.13
C LEU A 519 -17.33 -11.67 13.22
N PHE A 520 -16.51 -10.74 13.72
CA PHE A 520 -16.91 -9.73 14.72
C PHE A 520 -17.27 -8.38 14.09
N TYR A 521 -17.34 -8.28 12.77
CA TYR A 521 -17.62 -7.04 12.04
C TYR A 521 -18.98 -6.45 12.43
N ARG A 522 -19.04 -5.12 12.60
CA ARG A 522 -20.25 -4.36 12.96
C ARG A 522 -20.33 -3.04 12.20
N GLU A 523 -21.55 -2.72 11.75
CA GLU A 523 -21.86 -1.43 11.13
C GLU A 523 -22.59 -0.44 12.06
N SER A 524 -22.72 -0.79 13.35
CA SER A 524 -23.56 -0.15 14.41
C SER A 524 -23.97 1.29 14.16
#